data_AF-C5KUL5-F1
#
_entry.id   AF-C5KUL5-F1
#
_cell.length_a   1.000
_cell.length_b   1.000
_cell.length_c   1.000
_cell.angle_alpha   90.00
_cell.angle_beta   90.00
_cell.angle_gamma   90.00
#
_symmetry.space_group_name_H-M   'P 1'
#
loop_
_entity.id
_entity.type
_entity.pdbx_description
1 polymer ?
#
loop_
_entity_poly.entity_id
_entity_poly.type
_entity_poly.pdbx_seq_one_letter_code
_entity_poly.pdbx_strand_id
1 'polypeptide(L)'
;MNLPNRRQNLHCIAYATEALTSALDSVGLSESYLLWGSLLGWYRHDGGIIPWDFDGDIAVMKESCNATFDALHAKNNNIKNIAQAVDELLPRGFHMVTITDDGVSRDLDTFWKCEVQELRIEGYWPGTEDRMCYTDLWFLDHESSEGANCQ
;
A
#
# COMPACT_ATOMS: atom_id res chain seq x y z
N MET A 1 -25.59 -1.19 -12.90
CA MET A 1 -24.57 -1.18 -11.84
C MET A 1 -25.30 -1.08 -10.50
N ASN A 2 -25.27 -2.13 -9.68
CA ASN A 2 -25.68 -2.01 -8.28
C ASN A 2 -24.60 -1.21 -7.56
N LEU A 3 -24.95 -0.04 -7.04
CA LEU A 3 -24.04 0.71 -6.17
C LEU A 3 -23.71 -0.17 -4.96
N PRO A 4 -22.43 -0.43 -4.67
CA PRO A 4 -22.05 -1.29 -3.56
C PRO A 4 -22.63 -0.74 -2.25
N ASN A 5 -23.02 -1.65 -1.35
CA ASN A 5 -23.44 -1.26 -0.01
C ASN A 5 -22.26 -0.50 0.63
N ARG A 6 -22.50 0.75 1.01
CA ARG A 6 -21.50 1.66 1.57
C ARG A 6 -20.74 1.05 2.76
N ARG A 7 -21.41 0.24 3.57
CA ARG A 7 -20.80 -0.48 4.68
C ARG A 7 -19.78 -1.52 4.20
N GLN A 8 -20.10 -2.28 3.15
CA GLN A 8 -19.17 -3.27 2.58
C GLN A 8 -17.96 -2.58 1.98
N ASN A 9 -18.12 -1.40 1.36
CA ASN A 9 -17.00 -0.62 0.85
C ASN A 9 -16.01 -0.24 1.96
N LEU A 10 -16.51 0.30 3.07
CA LEU A 10 -15.64 0.70 4.18
C LEU A 10 -14.92 -0.49 4.82
N HIS A 11 -15.60 -1.63 4.96
CA HIS A 11 -14.94 -2.84 5.44
C HIS A 11 -13.88 -3.36 4.46
N CYS A 12 -14.14 -3.25 3.15
CA CYS A 12 -13.23 -3.67 2.09
C CYS A 12 -11.93 -2.84 2.11
N ILE A 13 -12.04 -1.52 2.23
CA ILE A 13 -10.88 -0.63 2.39
C ILE A 13 -10.10 -0.99 3.66
N ALA A 14 -10.76 -1.06 4.82
CA ALA A 14 -10.11 -1.38 6.09
C ALA A 14 -9.36 -2.72 6.03
N TYR A 15 -9.97 -3.74 5.42
CA TYR A 15 -9.39 -5.07 5.31
C TYR A 15 -8.16 -5.12 4.41
N ALA A 16 -8.17 -4.39 3.28
CA ALA A 16 -6.96 -4.22 2.48
C ALA A 16 -5.88 -3.48 3.29
N THR A 17 -6.22 -2.36 3.93
CA THR A 17 -5.25 -1.57 4.70
C THR A 17 -4.62 -2.38 5.84
N GLU A 18 -5.40 -3.19 6.56
CA GLU A 18 -4.91 -4.12 7.58
C GLU A 18 -4.01 -5.21 7.00
N ALA A 19 -4.36 -5.78 5.85
CA ALA A 19 -3.54 -6.78 5.17
C ALA A 19 -2.17 -6.21 4.76
N LEU A 20 -2.16 -5.01 4.17
CA LEU A 20 -0.93 -4.34 3.77
C LEU A 20 -0.05 -3.99 4.96
N THR A 21 -0.61 -3.33 5.98
CA THR A 21 0.15 -2.90 7.17
C THR A 21 0.77 -4.08 7.91
N SER A 22 0.02 -5.19 8.06
CA SER A 22 0.54 -6.44 8.64
C SER A 22 1.72 -7.04 7.83
N ALA A 23 1.63 -7.01 6.50
CA ALA A 23 2.71 -7.49 5.63
C ALA A 23 3.93 -6.56 5.69
N LEU A 24 3.72 -5.24 5.74
CA LEU A 24 4.78 -4.23 5.92
C LEU A 24 5.52 -4.41 7.25
N ASP A 25 4.80 -4.60 8.35
CA ASP A 25 5.40 -4.91 9.67
C ASP A 25 6.26 -6.17 9.60
N SER A 26 5.77 -7.20 8.90
CA SER A 26 6.47 -8.48 8.79
C SER A 26 7.76 -8.42 7.96
N VAL A 27 7.85 -7.52 6.98
CA VAL A 27 9.12 -7.27 6.24
C VAL A 27 10.05 -6.29 6.96
N GLY A 28 9.60 -5.65 8.04
CA GLY A 28 10.38 -4.67 8.80
C GLY A 28 10.13 -3.20 8.45
N LEU A 29 9.04 -2.90 7.73
CA LEU A 29 8.60 -1.53 7.40
C LEU A 29 7.54 -1.01 8.37
N SER A 30 7.76 -1.18 9.67
CA SER A 30 6.82 -0.78 10.72
C SER A 30 6.67 0.74 10.90
N GLU A 31 7.52 1.53 10.25
CA GLU A 31 7.39 2.99 10.19
C GLU A 31 6.43 3.46 9.08
N SER A 32 5.66 2.56 8.48
CA SER A 32 4.58 2.93 7.57
C SER A 32 3.49 3.76 8.28
N TYR A 33 2.85 4.67 7.55
CA TYR A 33 1.83 5.56 8.11
C TYR A 33 0.68 5.81 7.14
N LEU A 34 -0.50 6.12 7.68
CA LEU A 34 -1.66 6.52 6.89
C LEU A 34 -1.37 7.82 6.13
N LEU A 35 -1.80 7.88 4.88
CA LEU A 35 -1.63 9.04 4.01
C LEU A 35 -3.00 9.62 3.58
N TRP A 36 -3.01 10.89 3.18
CA TRP A 36 -4.13 11.59 2.52
C TRP A 36 -5.53 11.33 3.11
N GLY A 37 -6.46 10.80 2.30
CA GLY A 37 -7.86 10.55 2.67
C GLY A 37 -7.98 9.57 3.82
N SER A 38 -7.10 8.57 3.84
CA SER A 38 -7.03 7.57 4.92
C SER A 38 -6.64 8.19 6.26
N LEU A 39 -5.61 9.03 6.29
CA LEU A 39 -5.23 9.76 7.51
C LEU A 39 -6.32 10.72 7.97
N LEU A 40 -6.93 11.45 7.02
CA LEU A 40 -8.00 12.40 7.31
C LEU A 40 -9.25 11.71 7.86
N GLY A 41 -9.63 10.58 7.27
CA GLY A 41 -10.72 9.74 7.73
C GLY A 41 -10.48 9.27 9.15
N TRP A 42 -9.29 8.71 9.39
CA TRP A 42 -8.90 8.20 10.71
C TRP A 42 -9.03 9.30 11.78
N TYR A 43 -8.52 10.49 11.49
CA TYR A 43 -8.59 11.63 12.41
C TYR A 43 -10.02 12.14 12.64
N ARG A 44 -10.86 12.23 11.58
CA ARG A 44 -12.21 12.81 11.67
C ARG A 44 -13.27 11.85 12.22
N HIS A 45 -13.01 10.55 12.16
CA HIS A 45 -14.02 9.52 12.39
C HIS A 45 -13.57 8.49 13.44
N ASP A 46 -12.76 8.90 14.43
CA ASP A 46 -12.30 8.06 15.54
C ASP A 46 -11.70 6.72 15.08
N GLY A 47 -10.80 6.79 14.10
CA GLY A 47 -10.17 5.64 13.46
C GLY A 47 -10.93 5.06 12.26
N GLY A 48 -12.01 5.71 11.82
CA GLY A 48 -12.80 5.32 10.66
C GLY A 48 -12.23 5.76 9.30
N ILE A 49 -12.92 5.38 8.23
CA ILE A 49 -12.60 5.76 6.84
C ILE A 49 -13.63 6.80 6.36
N ILE A 50 -13.23 7.68 5.44
CA ILE A 50 -14.15 8.63 4.82
C ILE A 50 -15.27 7.84 4.12
N PRO A 51 -16.57 8.08 4.43
CA PRO A 51 -17.64 7.20 3.95
C PRO A 51 -17.77 7.10 2.43
N TRP A 52 -17.22 8.06 1.67
CA TRP A 52 -17.24 8.09 0.20
C TRP A 52 -15.88 7.80 -0.44
N ASP A 53 -14.87 7.39 0.33
CA ASP A 53 -13.60 6.91 -0.25
C ASP A 53 -13.79 5.59 -0.98
N PHE A 54 -12.83 5.28 -1.87
CA PHE A 54 -12.82 4.06 -2.66
C PHE A 54 -11.62 3.15 -2.35
N ASP A 55 -10.62 3.68 -1.67
CA ASP A 55 -9.33 3.07 -1.36
C ASP A 55 -8.81 3.48 0.02
N GLY A 56 -7.73 2.82 0.42
CA GLY A 56 -6.87 3.24 1.51
C GLY A 56 -5.52 3.71 0.96
N ASP A 57 -4.81 4.54 1.71
CA ASP A 57 -3.48 5.05 1.38
C ASP A 57 -2.54 4.89 2.56
N ILE A 58 -1.41 4.25 2.31
CA ILE A 58 -0.28 4.10 3.23
C ILE A 58 0.96 4.68 2.57
N ALA A 59 1.84 5.28 3.35
CA ALA A 59 3.15 5.72 2.90
C ALA A 59 4.27 5.08 3.71
N VAL A 60 5.41 4.93 3.06
CA VAL A 60 6.71 4.62 3.67
C VAL A 60 7.75 5.59 3.12
N MET A 61 8.76 5.88 3.94
CA MET A 61 9.93 6.62 3.45
C MET A 61 10.76 5.72 2.54
N LYS A 62 11.11 6.22 1.34
CA LYS A 62 11.88 5.46 0.34
C LYS A 62 13.26 5.07 0.87
N GLU A 63 13.88 5.92 1.69
CA GLU A 63 15.15 5.61 2.37
C GLU A 63 15.02 4.41 3.33
N SER A 64 14.04 4.44 4.25
CA SER A 64 13.74 3.32 5.16
C SER A 64 13.42 2.04 4.37
N CYS A 65 12.71 2.17 3.26
CA CYS A 65 12.42 1.05 2.36
C CYS A 65 13.69 0.44 1.76
N ASN A 66 14.56 1.26 1.19
CA ASN A 66 15.81 0.81 0.59
C ASN A 66 16.74 0.15 1.61
N ALA A 67 16.84 0.70 2.82
CA ALA A 67 17.61 0.09 3.91
C ALA A 67 17.06 -1.29 4.32
N THR A 68 15.73 -1.41 4.42
CA THR A 68 15.05 -2.67 4.73
C THR A 68 15.25 -3.70 3.62
N PHE A 69 15.09 -3.28 2.36
CA PHE A 69 15.35 -4.12 1.20
C PHE A 69 16.78 -4.66 1.20
N ASP A 70 17.78 -3.81 1.44
CA ASP A 70 19.19 -4.24 1.45
C ASP A 70 19.43 -5.33 2.52
N ALA A 71 18.81 -5.21 3.69
CA ALA A 71 18.87 -6.23 4.74
C ALA A 71 18.16 -7.54 4.37
N LEU A 72 17.04 -7.47 3.64
CA LEU A 72 16.31 -8.65 3.15
C LEU A 72 17.07 -9.33 2.01
N HIS A 73 17.56 -8.57 1.04
CA HIS A 73 18.28 -9.07 -0.13
C HIS A 73 19.62 -9.73 0.27
N ALA A 74 20.28 -9.23 1.32
CA ALA A 74 21.46 -9.88 1.89
C ALA A 74 21.17 -11.30 2.43
N LYS A 75 19.93 -11.58 2.85
CA LYS A 75 19.49 -12.91 3.32
C LYS A 75 18.95 -13.78 2.18
N ASN A 76 18.29 -13.18 1.20
CA ASN A 76 17.74 -13.84 0.04
C ASN A 76 17.98 -12.98 -1.21
N ASN A 77 19.00 -13.31 -2.00
CA ASN A 77 19.35 -12.53 -3.18
C ASN A 77 18.43 -12.77 -4.40
N ASN A 78 17.38 -13.57 -4.25
CA ASN A 78 16.41 -13.82 -5.32
C ASN A 78 15.30 -12.76 -5.39
N ILE A 79 15.04 -12.02 -4.29
CA ILE A 79 14.09 -10.91 -4.32
C ILE A 79 14.72 -9.71 -5.03
N LYS A 80 14.01 -9.09 -5.96
CA LYS A 80 14.49 -7.92 -6.72
C LYS A 80 13.99 -6.60 -6.16
N ASN A 81 12.88 -6.63 -5.43
CA ASN A 81 12.26 -5.44 -4.87
C ASN A 81 11.42 -5.77 -3.65
N ILE A 82 10.96 -4.71 -2.98
CA ILE A 82 10.14 -4.82 -1.78
C ILE A 82 8.75 -5.40 -2.07
N ALA A 83 8.19 -5.18 -3.27
CA ALA A 83 6.88 -5.70 -3.63
C ALA A 83 6.84 -7.22 -3.54
N GLN A 84 7.87 -7.92 -4.05
CA GLN A 84 7.96 -9.38 -3.97
C GLN A 84 7.99 -9.88 -2.52
N ALA A 85 8.75 -9.23 -1.65
CA ALA A 85 8.83 -9.62 -0.24
C ALA A 85 7.50 -9.38 0.50
N VAL A 86 6.81 -8.28 0.20
CA VAL A 86 5.50 -7.98 0.78
C VAL A 86 4.43 -8.92 0.24
N ASP A 87 4.42 -9.19 -1.06
CA ASP A 87 3.44 -10.07 -1.73
C ASP A 87 3.43 -11.48 -1.14
N GLU A 88 4.59 -12.05 -0.83
CA GLU A 88 4.73 -13.36 -0.18
C GLU A 88 4.07 -13.44 1.21
N LEU A 89 3.86 -12.30 1.87
CA LEU A 89 3.31 -12.20 3.22
C LEU A 89 1.85 -11.73 3.24
N LEU A 90 1.30 -11.35 2.08
CA LEU A 90 -0.11 -10.98 1.98
C LEU A 90 -1.01 -12.19 2.26
N PRO A 91 -2.18 -11.97 2.91
CA PRO A 91 -3.14 -13.04 3.12
C PRO A 91 -3.67 -13.57 1.79
N ARG A 92 -4.07 -14.86 1.78
CA ARG A 92 -4.59 -15.52 0.58
C ARG A 92 -5.72 -14.71 -0.05
N GLY A 93 -5.60 -14.46 -1.35
CA GLY A 93 -6.59 -13.70 -2.13
C GLY A 93 -6.25 -12.22 -2.28
N PHE A 94 -5.16 -11.76 -1.67
CA PHE A 94 -4.50 -10.52 -2.02
C PHE A 94 -3.26 -10.78 -2.86
N HIS A 95 -2.92 -9.79 -3.68
CA HIS A 95 -1.67 -9.71 -4.41
C HIS A 95 -1.25 -8.24 -4.56
N MET A 96 0.05 -8.03 -4.67
CA MET A 96 0.65 -6.74 -4.98
C MET A 96 0.61 -6.48 -6.49
N VAL A 97 0.43 -5.23 -6.88
CA VAL A 97 0.54 -4.74 -8.26
C VAL A 97 1.35 -3.45 -8.29
N THR A 98 1.96 -3.19 -9.44
CA THR A 98 2.60 -1.91 -9.76
C THR A 98 1.61 -1.00 -10.46
N ILE A 99 1.65 0.29 -10.11
CA ILE A 99 0.90 1.33 -10.82
C ILE A 99 1.89 2.05 -11.74
N THR A 100 1.59 2.05 -13.04
CA THR A 100 2.39 2.67 -14.09
C THR A 100 1.53 3.63 -14.90
N ASP A 101 2.17 4.43 -15.76
CA ASP A 101 1.47 5.33 -16.68
C ASP A 101 0.51 4.58 -17.63
N ASP A 102 0.80 3.30 -17.91
CA ASP A 102 0.00 2.42 -18.75
C ASP A 102 -1.11 1.68 -17.97
N GLY A 103 -1.19 1.88 -16.65
CA GLY A 103 -2.21 1.32 -15.77
C GLY A 103 -1.66 0.39 -14.68
N VAL A 104 -2.37 -0.71 -14.41
CA VAL A 104 -2.03 -1.65 -13.34
C VAL A 104 -1.32 -2.87 -13.92
N SER A 105 -0.15 -3.21 -13.38
CA SER A 105 0.63 -4.38 -13.78
C SER A 105 0.86 -5.36 -12.62
N ARG A 106 0.60 -6.64 -12.87
CA ARG A 106 0.93 -7.75 -11.96
C ARG A 106 2.38 -8.22 -12.10
N ASP A 107 3.10 -7.71 -13.10
CA ASP A 107 4.52 -7.98 -13.22
C ASP A 107 5.27 -7.11 -12.21
N LEU A 108 5.76 -7.77 -11.15
CA LEU A 108 6.55 -7.13 -10.09
C LEU A 108 8.04 -7.06 -10.46
N ASP A 109 8.51 -7.66 -11.55
CA ASP A 109 9.93 -7.64 -11.93
C ASP A 109 10.37 -6.32 -12.60
N THR A 110 9.47 -5.33 -12.67
CA THR A 110 9.64 -4.09 -13.44
C THR A 110 10.53 -3.04 -12.79
N PHE A 111 10.87 -3.20 -11.50
CA PHE A 111 11.68 -2.24 -10.76
C PHE A 111 12.61 -2.92 -9.74
N TRP A 112 13.61 -2.17 -9.28
CA TRP A 112 14.64 -2.63 -8.35
C TRP A 112 14.50 -1.94 -6.99
N LYS A 113 14.73 -2.67 -5.89
CA LYS A 113 14.53 -2.19 -4.51
C LYS A 113 13.14 -1.59 -4.26
N CYS A 114 13.08 -0.29 -4.03
CA CYS A 114 11.88 0.52 -3.83
C CYS A 114 11.80 1.64 -4.88
N GLU A 115 12.43 1.46 -6.05
CA GLU A 115 12.43 2.43 -7.16
C GLU A 115 11.11 2.39 -7.96
N VAL A 116 10.02 2.66 -7.25
CA VAL A 116 8.66 2.81 -7.77
C VAL A 116 7.98 3.90 -6.95
N GLN A 117 7.09 4.67 -7.56
CA GLN A 117 6.37 5.73 -6.84
C GLN A 117 5.23 5.15 -6.00
N GLU A 118 4.49 4.21 -6.58
CA GLU A 118 3.26 3.67 -6.02
C GLU A 118 3.16 2.17 -6.32
N LEU A 119 2.81 1.42 -5.29
CA LEU A 119 2.32 0.06 -5.40
C LEU A 119 0.87 0.02 -4.90
N ARG A 120 0.15 -1.02 -5.26
CA ARG A 120 -1.20 -1.26 -4.77
C ARG A 120 -1.32 -2.71 -4.36
N ILE A 121 -1.98 -2.98 -3.25
CA ILE A 121 -2.51 -4.32 -3.02
C ILE A 121 -3.93 -4.39 -3.57
N GLU A 122 -4.28 -5.50 -4.18
CA GLU A 122 -5.65 -5.79 -4.56
C GLU A 122 -6.04 -7.15 -4.00
N GLY A 123 -7.27 -7.27 -3.54
CA GLY A 123 -7.85 -8.55 -3.14
C GLY A 123 -9.37 -8.49 -3.14
N TYR A 124 -10.02 -9.61 -2.86
CA TYR A 124 -11.47 -9.67 -2.84
C TYR A 124 -11.99 -9.74 -1.41
N TRP A 125 -13.09 -9.02 -1.14
CA TRP A 125 -13.76 -9.12 0.14
C TRP A 125 -14.25 -10.57 0.36
N PRO A 126 -13.98 -11.19 1.53
CA PRO A 126 -14.32 -12.59 1.76
C PRO A 126 -15.80 -12.90 1.51
N GLY A 127 -16.05 -13.96 0.74
CA GLY A 127 -17.41 -14.39 0.38
C GLY A 127 -18.07 -13.57 -0.73
N THR A 128 -17.32 -12.72 -1.43
CA THR A 128 -17.78 -12.01 -2.64
C THR A 128 -16.73 -12.13 -3.75
N GLU A 129 -17.16 -12.40 -4.98
CA GLU A 129 -16.26 -12.48 -6.15
C GLU A 129 -16.21 -11.16 -6.93
N ASP A 130 -17.15 -10.24 -6.69
CA ASP A 130 -17.32 -9.03 -7.49
C ASP A 130 -16.76 -7.76 -6.84
N ARG A 131 -16.23 -7.84 -5.60
CA ARG A 131 -15.74 -6.67 -4.87
C ARG A 131 -14.25 -6.73 -4.63
N MET A 132 -13.53 -6.00 -5.49
CA MET A 132 -12.12 -5.72 -5.31
C MET A 132 -11.92 -4.64 -4.22
N CYS A 133 -11.02 -4.93 -3.30
CA CYS A 133 -10.51 -4.09 -2.23
C CYS A 133 -9.08 -3.72 -2.57
N TYR A 134 -8.71 -2.46 -2.40
CA TYR A 134 -7.34 -2.04 -2.63
C TYR A 134 -6.89 -0.96 -1.66
N THR A 135 -5.59 -0.92 -1.43
CA THR A 135 -4.90 0.09 -0.64
C THR A 135 -3.58 0.37 -1.33
N ASP A 136 -3.30 1.64 -1.50
CA ASP A 136 -2.11 2.14 -2.18
C ASP A 136 -0.97 2.32 -1.19
N LEU A 137 0.23 1.99 -1.64
CA LEU A 137 1.48 2.15 -0.93
C LEU A 137 2.35 3.13 -1.68
N TRP A 138 2.56 4.29 -1.06
CA TRP A 138 3.35 5.38 -1.61
C TRP A 138 4.77 5.35 -1.04
N PHE A 139 5.77 5.46 -1.92
CA PHE A 139 7.17 5.64 -1.52
C PHE A 139 7.50 7.12 -1.59
N LEU A 140 7.65 7.76 -0.42
CA LEU A 140 7.93 9.18 -0.33
C LEU A 140 9.44 9.41 -0.14
N ASP A 141 9.98 10.33 -0.91
CA ASP A 141 11.33 10.85 -0.68
C ASP A 141 11.31 11.88 0.46
N HIS A 142 12.41 12.00 1.19
CA HIS A 142 12.61 13.21 1.99
C HIS A 142 12.71 14.39 1.00
N GLU A 143 11.79 15.36 1.09
CA GLU A 143 11.97 16.61 0.35
C GLU A 143 13.36 17.16 0.68
N SER A 144 14.17 17.44 -0.34
CA SER A 144 15.28 18.36 -0.17
C SER A 144 14.68 19.67 0.33
N SER A 145 15.28 20.27 1.36
CA SER A 145 14.82 21.49 2.01
C SER A 145 14.84 22.75 1.13
N GLU A 146 14.75 22.63 -0.19
CA GLU A 146 14.72 23.72 -1.16
C GLU A 146 13.31 23.86 -1.74
N GLY A 147 12.38 24.46 -0.99
CA GLY A 147 11.11 24.86 -1.59
C GLY A 147 9.98 25.33 -0.68
N ALA A 148 9.96 24.92 0.60
CA ALA A 148 8.86 25.29 1.50
C ALA A 148 9.03 26.72 2.08
N ASN A 149 9.06 27.73 1.22
CA ASN A 149 8.68 29.08 1.63
C ASN A 149 7.15 29.15 1.62
N CYS A 150 6.52 28.75 2.73
CA CYS A 150 5.20 29.26 3.07
C CYS A 150 5.38 30.71 3.55
N GLN A 151 5.34 31.66 2.62
CA GLN A 151 5.07 33.07 2.91
C GLN A 151 3.58 33.36 2.74
#